data_AF-A0A9X6G0I9-F1
#
_entry.id   AF-A0A9X6G0I9-F1
#
_cell.length_a   1.000
_cell.length_b   1.000
_cell.length_c   1.000
_cell.angle_alpha   90.00
_cell.angle_beta   90.00
_cell.angle_gamma   90.00
#
_symmetry.space_group_name_H-M   'P 1'
#
loop_
_entity.id
_entity.type
_entity.pdbx_description
1 polymer ?
#
loop_
_entity_poly.entity_id
_entity_poly.type
_entity_poly.pdbx_seq_one_letter_code
_entity_poly.pdbx_strand_id
1 'polypeptide(L)' 'MRWKREDVIFETVREAEVWADGVANEMYGRVFDGYETPDYKIAYALSFFLAQNQDFIVHTEVSFKEERAIYKVWQNPV' A
#
# COMPACT_ATOMS: atom_id res chain seq x y z
N MET A 1 9.85 -10.59 3.40
CA MET A 1 9.35 -9.23 3.11
C MET A 1 9.18 -8.49 4.42
N ARG A 2 9.69 -7.27 4.49
CA ARG A 2 9.43 -6.35 5.60
C ARG A 2 8.08 -5.69 5.35
N TRP A 3 7.22 -5.71 6.36
CA TRP A 3 5.89 -5.14 6.29
C TRP A 3 5.80 -3.92 7.20
N LYS A 4 5.20 -2.84 6.70
CA LYS A 4 4.77 -1.69 7.49
C LYS A 4 3.26 -1.75 7.64
N ARG A 5 2.75 -1.47 8.83
CA ARG A 5 1.31 -1.40 9.10
C ARG A 5 0.99 -0.08 9.77
N GLU A 6 -0.02 0.60 9.26
CA GLU A 6 -0.54 1.85 9.81
C GLU A 6 -2.06 1.81 9.78
N ASP A 7 -2.71 2.16 10.88
CA ASP A 7 -4.17 2.09 11.03
C ASP A 7 -4.84 3.46 10.72
N VAL A 8 -4.18 4.34 9.97
CA VAL A 8 -4.73 5.63 9.55
C VAL A 8 -5.85 5.44 8.52
N ILE A 9 -6.92 6.22 8.67
CA ILE A 9 -8.05 6.26 7.74
C ILE A 9 -8.29 7.71 7.38
N PHE A 10 -8.33 7.99 6.09
CA PHE A 10 -8.63 9.32 5.55
C PHE A 10 -10.10 9.42 5.15
N GLU A 11 -10.63 10.64 5.18
CA GLU A 11 -11.99 10.91 4.72
C GLU A 11 -12.06 10.88 3.18
N THR A 12 -11.05 11.45 2.53
CA THR A 12 -11.06 11.63 1.07
C THR A 12 -10.02 10.76 0.36
N VAL A 13 -10.26 10.49 -0.93
CA VAL A 13 -9.26 9.85 -1.79
C VAL A 13 -8.02 10.71 -1.94
N ARG A 14 -8.19 12.05 -2.01
CA ARG A 14 -7.07 12.98 -2.19
C ARG A 14 -6.06 12.93 -1.04
N GLU A 15 -6.54 12.85 0.20
CA GLU A 15 -5.67 12.70 1.38
C GLU A 15 -4.92 11.36 1.34
N ALA A 16 -5.64 10.28 1.00
CA ALA A 16 -5.04 8.95 0.86
C ALA A 16 -3.99 8.87 -0.26
N GLU A 17 -4.18 9.57 -1.38
CA GLU A 17 -3.20 9.69 -2.45
C GLU A 17 -1.92 10.38 -1.97
N VAL A 18 -2.05 11.51 -1.28
CA VAL A 18 -0.88 12.24 -0.74
C VAL A 18 -0.11 11.38 0.25
N TRP A 19 -0.82 10.58 1.07
CA TRP A 19 -0.18 9.61 1.96
C TRP A 19 0.52 8.49 1.20
N ALA A 20 -0.16 7.90 0.22
CA ALA A 20 0.34 6.77 -0.56
C ALA A 20 1.60 7.12 -1.37
N ASP A 21 1.75 8.38 -1.82
CA ASP A 21 2.97 8.84 -2.51
C ASP A 21 4.21 8.75 -1.60
N GLY A 22 4.08 9.15 -0.32
CA GLY A 22 5.14 8.97 0.67
C GLY A 22 5.48 7.50 0.90
N VAL A 23 4.45 6.65 1.05
CA VAL A 23 4.62 5.20 1.24
C VAL A 23 5.32 4.56 0.03
N ALA A 24 4.94 4.94 -1.19
CA ALA A 24 5.55 4.43 -2.42
C ALA A 24 7.05 4.77 -2.47
N ASN A 25 7.43 6.00 -2.10
CA ASN A 25 8.83 6.41 -2.02
C ASN A 25 9.64 5.58 -1.01
N GLU A 26 9.08 5.27 0.15
CA GLU A 26 9.72 4.38 1.14
C GLU A 26 9.90 2.95 0.60
N MET A 27 8.92 2.44 -0.17
CA MET A 27 8.97 1.13 -0.81
C MET A 27 9.98 1.07 -1.96
N TYR A 28 10.05 2.09 -2.81
CA TYR A 28 11.10 2.20 -3.84
C TYR A 28 12.50 2.30 -3.23
N GLY A 29 12.63 3.00 -2.11
CA GLY A 29 13.84 3.05 -1.30
C GLY A 29 14.15 1.73 -0.56
N ARG A 30 13.31 0.70 -0.71
CA ARG A 30 13.44 -0.60 -0.04
C ARG A 30 13.54 -0.46 1.48
N VAL A 31 12.79 0.45 2.09
CA VAL A 31 12.66 0.53 3.55
C VAL A 31 11.81 -0.64 4.06
N PHE A 32 10.75 -0.96 3.32
CA PHE A 32 9.91 -2.15 3.46
C PHE A 32 9.39 -2.58 2.09
N ASP A 33 8.86 -3.79 2.01
CA ASP A 33 8.47 -4.43 0.75
C ASP A 33 6.95 -4.61 0.64
N GLY A 34 6.21 -4.48 1.75
CA GLY A 34 4.76 -4.55 1.81
C GLY A 34 4.15 -3.60 2.83
N TYR A 35 2.90 -3.20 2.57
CA TYR A 35 2.15 -2.25 3.35
C TYR A 35 0.76 -2.80 3.67
N GLU A 36 0.36 -2.72 4.94
CA GLU A 36 -0.98 -3.09 5.42
C GLU A 36 -1.73 -1.86 5.94
N THR A 37 -3.00 -1.72 5.54
CA THR A 37 -3.86 -0.61 5.96
C THR A 37 -5.33 -1.03 6.04
N PRO A 38 -6.11 -0.49 6.99
CA PRO A 38 -7.56 -0.61 6.96
C PRO A 38 -8.23 0.33 5.93
N ASP A 39 -7.51 1.31 5.38
CA ASP A 39 -8.04 2.26 4.40
C ASP A 39 -7.84 1.77 2.97
N TYR A 40 -8.94 1.35 2.34
CA TYR A 40 -8.97 0.89 0.96
C TYR A 40 -8.47 1.95 -0.03
N LYS A 41 -8.62 3.25 0.28
CA LYS A 41 -8.21 4.36 -0.60
C LYS A 41 -6.69 4.43 -0.70
N ILE A 42 -5.99 4.23 0.43
CA ILE A 42 -4.53 4.18 0.45
C ILE A 42 -4.05 2.98 -0.36
N ALA A 43 -4.63 1.80 -0.13
CA ALA A 43 -4.26 0.59 -0.87
C ALA A 43 -4.45 0.74 -2.38
N TYR A 44 -5.56 1.37 -2.81
CA TYR A 44 -5.83 1.65 -4.22
C TYR A 44 -4.79 2.60 -4.84
N ALA A 45 -4.57 3.77 -4.21
CA ALA A 45 -3.62 4.76 -4.71
C ALA A 45 -2.18 4.20 -4.74
N LEU A 46 -1.77 3.50 -3.67
CA LEU A 46 -0.45 2.88 -3.57
C LEU A 46 -0.22 1.84 -4.67
N SER A 47 -1.21 0.98 -4.92
CA SER A 47 -1.12 -0.03 -5.99
C SER A 47 -0.90 0.62 -7.35
N PHE A 48 -1.60 1.73 -7.62
CA PHE A 48 -1.45 2.47 -8.88
C PHE A 48 -0.06 3.11 -9.01
N PHE A 49 0.47 3.72 -7.94
CA PHE A 49 1.81 4.30 -7.95
C PHE A 49 2.88 3.25 -8.15
N LEU A 50 2.87 2.17 -7.34
CA LEU A 50 3.88 1.11 -7.43
C LEU A 50 3.94 0.50 -8.84
N ALA A 51 2.78 0.29 -9.48
CA ALA A 51 2.69 -0.30 -10.82
C ALA A 51 3.28 0.56 -11.95
N GLN A 52 3.61 1.84 -11.68
CA GLN A 52 4.31 2.69 -12.65
C GLN A 52 5.79 2.29 -12.81
N ASN A 53 6.35 1.59 -11.82
CA ASN A 53 7.71 1.08 -11.90
C ASN A 53 7.71 -0.35 -12.45
N GLN A 54 8.20 -0.52 -13.68
CA GLN A 54 8.21 -1.81 -14.37
C GLN A 54 9.27 -2.79 -13.85
N ASP A 55 10.17 -2.37 -12.96
CA ASP A 55 11.16 -3.25 -12.34
C ASP A 55 10.54 -4.15 -11.26
N PHE A 56 9.27 -3.92 -10.91
CA PHE A 56 8.58 -4.64 -9.84
C PHE A 56 7.23 -5.22 -10.29
N ILE A 57 6.92 -6.38 -9.76
CA ILE A 57 5.59 -6.99 -9.78
C ILE A 57 4.86 -6.55 -8.51
N VAL A 58 3.73 -5.86 -8.71
CA VAL A 58 2.86 -5.42 -7.62
C VAL A 58 1.78 -6.47 -7.36
N HIS A 59 1.53 -6.72 -6.09
CA HIS A 59 0.53 -7.65 -5.60
C HIS A 59 -0.40 -6.96 -4.60
N THR A 60 -1.65 -7.42 -4.58
CA THR A 60 -2.68 -6.89 -3.69
C THR A 60 -3.51 -8.02 -3.09
N GLU A 61 -3.89 -7.90 -1.82
CA GLU A 61 -4.77 -8.83 -1.12
C GLU A 61 -5.72 -8.06 -0.20
N VAL A 62 -6.92 -8.59 0.00
CA VAL A 62 -7.83 -8.17 1.06
C VAL A 62 -8.01 -9.34 2.03
N SER A 63 -7.76 -9.09 3.31
CA SER A 63 -8.00 -10.06 4.39
C SER A 63 -9.06 -9.53 5.34
N PHE A 64 -9.90 -10.41 5.87
CA PHE A 64 -10.94 -10.05 6.84
C PHE A 64 -10.53 -10.53 8.23
N LYS A 65 -10.36 -9.61 9.17
CA LYS A 65 -10.08 -9.90 10.58
C LYS A 65 -11.17 -9.27 11.43
N GLU A 66 -11.89 -10.08 12.20
CA GLU A 66 -12.87 -9.59 13.19
C GLU A 66 -13.81 -8.51 12.61
N GLU A 67 -14.40 -8.81 11.45
CA GLU A 67 -15.32 -7.93 10.69
C GLU A 67 -14.69 -6.69 10.03
N ARG A 68 -13.37 -6.50 10.11
CA ARG A 68 -12.66 -5.41 9.43
C ARG A 68 -11.86 -5.93 8.23
N ALA A 69 -11.97 -5.23 7.11
CA ALA A 69 -11.13 -5.45 5.95
C ALA A 69 -9.75 -4.81 6.19
N ILE A 70 -8.69 -5.60 5.98
CA ILE A 70 -7.30 -5.15 5.95
C ILE A 70 -6.80 -5.37 4.53
N TYR A 71 -6.37 -4.27 3.91
CA TYR A 71 -5.84 -4.23 2.57
C TYR A 71 -4.33 -4.33 2.62
N LYS A 72 -3.76 -5.20 1.81
CA LYS A 72 -2.33 -5.44 1.72
C LYS A 72 -1.84 -5.16 0.31
N VAL A 73 -0.75 -4.43 0.19
CA VAL A 73 -0.07 -4.14 -1.07
C VAL A 73 1.40 -4.44 -0.91
N TRP A 74 2.01 -5.17 -1.83
CA TRP A 74 3.43 -5.48 -1.77
C TRP A 74 4.05 -5.60 -3.15
N GLN A 75 5.38 -5.48 -3.21
CA GLN A 75 6.11 -5.56 -4.47
C GLN A 75 7.28 -6.53 -4.40
N ASN A 76 7.56 -7.21 -5.51
CA ASN A 76 8.74 -8.05 -5.70
C ASN A 76 9.47 -7.62 -6.99
N PRO A 77 10.81 -7.68 -7.05
CA PRO A 77 11.52 -7.47 -8.31
C PRO A 77 11.06 -8.46 -9.38
N VAL A 78 11.02 -8.00 -10.64
CA VAL A 78 10.79 -8.87 -11.82
C VAL A 78 11.93 -9.87 -12.01
#